data_AF-A0A9E7A372-F1
#
_entry.id   AF-A0A9E7A372-F1
#
_cell.length_a   1.000
_cell.length_b   1.000
_cell.length_c   1.000
_cell.angle_alpha   90.00
_cell.angle_beta   90.00
_cell.angle_gamma   90.00
#
_symmetry.space_group_name_H-M   'P 1'
#
loop_
_entity.id
_entity.type
_entity.pdbx_description
1 polymer ?
#
loop_
_entity_poly.entity_id
_entity_poly.type
_entity_poly.pdbx_seq_one_letter_code
_entity_poly.pdbx_strand_id
1 'polypeptide(L)' 'MSTMNISLPEGLKNFVDQQVSERGYATSSEYVRELIRRDQDRARLRGLLLEGASSPASMPADDQYFDSLRARIAGSAGR' A
#
# COMPACT_ATOMS: atom_id res chain seq x y z
N MET A 1 -16.78 9.45 15.05
CA MET A 1 -16.36 8.14 14.49
C MET A 1 -17.60 7.30 14.29
N SER A 2 -17.73 6.62 13.15
CA SER A 2 -18.79 5.64 12.94
C SER A 2 -18.39 4.31 13.56
N THR A 3 -19.30 3.64 14.25
CA THR A 3 -19.08 2.33 14.88
C THR A 3 -19.44 1.20 13.92
N MET A 4 -18.65 0.13 13.93
CA MET A 4 -18.91 -1.10 13.17
C MET A 4 -18.87 -2.29 14.13
N ASN A 5 -19.96 -3.06 14.16
CA ASN A 5 -20.06 -4.28 14.96
C ASN A 5 -19.78 -5.49 14.08
N ILE A 6 -18.92 -6.40 14.55
CA ILE A 6 -18.51 -7.59 13.81
C ILE A 6 -18.60 -8.79 14.75
N SER A 7 -19.38 -9.80 14.36
CA SER A 7 -19.42 -11.10 15.05
C SER A 7 -18.35 -12.01 14.49
N LEU A 8 -17.53 -12.60 15.37
CA LEU A 8 -16.47 -13.51 15.00
C LEU A 8 -16.70 -14.88 15.65
N PRO A 9 -16.48 -16.00 14.94
CA PRO A 9 -16.32 -17.31 15.55
C PRO A 9 -15.19 -17.28 16.60
N GLU A 10 -15.30 -18.15 17.61
CA GLU A 10 -14.36 -18.19 18.73
C GLU A 10 -12.89 -18.30 18.29
N GLY A 11 -12.59 -19.14 17.30
CA GLY A 11 -11.23 -19.27 16.76
C GLY A 11 -10.67 -17.97 16.17
N LEU A 12 -11.50 -17.18 15.47
CA LEU A 12 -11.06 -15.89 14.92
C LEU A 12 -10.91 -14.84 16.02
N LYS A 13 -11.77 -14.87 17.04
CA LYS A 13 -11.61 -14.00 18.22
C LYS A 13 -10.29 -14.28 18.94
N ASN A 14 -9.99 -15.55 19.21
CA ASN A 14 -8.74 -15.96 19.88
C ASN A 14 -7.51 -15.53 19.08
N PHE A 15 -7.56 -15.68 17.76
CA PHE A 15 -6.49 -15.20 16.88
C PHE A 15 -6.30 -13.67 16.99
N VAL A 16 -7.38 -12.89 16.94
CA VAL A 16 -7.32 -11.43 17.11
C VAL A 16 -6.73 -11.06 18.46
N ASP A 17 -7.18 -11.70 19.54
CA ASP A 17 -6.69 -11.42 20.90
C ASP A 17 -5.19 -11.74 21.04
N GLN A 18 -4.71 -12.82 20.41
CA GLN A 18 -3.28 -13.14 20.32
C GLN A 18 -2.51 -12.04 19.56
N GLN A 19 -3.01 -11.57 18.42
CA GLN A 19 -2.35 -10.51 17.65
C GLN A 19 -2.28 -9.20 18.42
N VAL A 20 -3.31 -8.88 19.21
CA VAL A 20 -3.33 -7.71 20.11
C VAL A 20 -2.21 -7.82 21.15
N SER A 21 -2.10 -8.97 21.81
CA SER A 21 -1.06 -9.24 22.83
C SER A 21 0.36 -9.21 22.26
N GLU A 22 0.60 -9.94 21.15
CA GLU A 22 1.96 -10.13 20.60
C GLU A 22 2.50 -8.89 19.90
N ARG A 23 1.63 -8.11 19.25
CA ARG A 23 2.04 -6.96 18.44
C ARG A 23 1.80 -5.61 19.13
N GLY A 24 1.36 -5.63 20.40
CA GLY A 24 1.21 -4.45 21.23
C GLY A 24 0.06 -3.51 20.81
N TYR A 25 -1.00 -4.03 20.19
CA TYR A 25 -2.19 -3.21 19.95
C TYR A 25 -2.94 -3.00 21.28
N ALA A 26 -3.60 -1.86 21.44
CA ALA A 26 -4.37 -1.56 22.64
C ALA A 26 -5.75 -2.25 22.62
N THR A 27 -6.32 -2.50 21.44
CA THR A 27 -7.66 -3.10 21.29
C THR A 27 -7.78 -3.95 20.02
N SER A 28 -8.73 -4.90 20.03
CA SER A 28 -9.11 -5.67 18.83
C SER A 28 -9.55 -4.76 17.67
N SER A 29 -10.26 -3.66 17.97
CA SER A 29 -10.69 -2.68 16.96
C SER A 29 -9.52 -1.90 16.35
N GLU A 30 -8.41 -1.73 17.06
CA GLU A 30 -7.18 -1.18 16.50
C GLU A 30 -6.53 -2.14 15.52
N TYR A 31 -6.38 -3.41 15.91
CA TYR A 31 -5.85 -4.44 15.01
C TYR A 31 -6.67 -4.56 13.72
N VAL A 32 -8.00 -4.59 13.82
CA VAL A 32 -8.88 -4.65 12.65
C VAL A 32 -8.75 -3.42 11.77
N ARG A 33 -8.65 -2.21 12.34
CA ARG A 33 -8.43 -0.97 11.56
C ARG A 33 -7.11 -1.02 10.79
N GLU A 34 -6.07 -1.53 11.41
CA GLU A 34 -4.76 -1.69 10.76
C GLU A 34 -4.82 -2.73 9.62
N LEU A 35 -5.52 -3.85 9.82
CA LEU A 35 -5.76 -4.82 8.74
C LEU A 35 -6.48 -4.19 7.54
N ILE A 36 -7.52 -3.38 7.79
CA ILE A 36 -8.26 -2.69 6.74
C ILE A 36 -7.35 -1.71 5.99
N ARG A 37 -6.48 -0.96 6.68
CA ARG A 37 -5.52 -0.06 6.03
C ARG A 37 -4.55 -0.81 5.12
N ARG A 38 -4.00 -1.93 5.61
CA ARG A 38 -3.11 -2.79 4.82
C ARG A 38 -3.81 -3.36 3.60
N ASP A 39 -5.07 -3.74 3.72
CA ASP A 39 -5.86 -4.22 2.59
C ASP A 39 -6.11 -3.11 1.55
N GLN A 40 -6.45 -1.90 2.01
CA GLN A 40 -6.57 -0.73 1.12
C GLN A 40 -5.25 -0.41 0.39
N ASP A 41 -4.12 -0.49 1.08
CA ASP A 41 -2.81 -0.24 0.48
C ASP A 41 -2.45 -1.31 -0.56
N ARG A 42 -2.76 -2.59 -0.28
CA ARG A 42 -2.60 -3.69 -1.25
C ARG A 42 -3.49 -3.50 -2.47
N ALA A 43 -4.76 -3.13 -2.26
CA ALA A 43 -5.70 -2.86 -3.34
C ALA A 43 -5.21 -1.68 -4.21
N ARG A 44 -4.71 -0.60 -3.59
CA ARG A 44 -4.14 0.55 -4.28
C ARG A 44 -2.92 0.15 -5.12
N LEU A 45 -1.96 -0.56 -4.52
CA LEU A 45 -0.77 -1.04 -5.23
C LEU A 45 -1.15 -1.94 -6.41
N ARG A 46 -2.11 -2.87 -6.21
CA ARG A 46 -2.61 -3.72 -7.29
C ARG A 46 -3.20 -2.91 -8.44
N GLY A 47 -3.96 -1.85 -8.13
CA GLY A 47 -4.49 -0.92 -9.12
C GLY A 47 -3.37 -0.29 -9.96
N LEU A 48 -2.35 0.27 -9.32
CA LEU A 48 -1.20 0.89 -10.00
C LEU A 48 -0.43 -0.10 -10.87
N LEU A 49 -0.24 -1.34 -10.42
CA LEU A 49 0.42 -2.37 -11.21
C LEU A 49 -0.38 -2.75 -12.45
N LEU A 50 -1.70 -2.85 -12.34
CA LEU A 50 -2.58 -3.14 -13.48
C LEU A 50 -2.62 -1.97 -14.47
N GLU A 51 -2.63 -0.73 -13.97
CA GLU A 51 -2.51 0.47 -14.80
C GLU A 51 -1.18 0.47 -15.57
N GLY A 52 -0.07 0.22 -14.89
CA GLY A 52 1.26 0.11 -15.52
C GLY A 52 1.32 -1.03 -16.54
N ALA A 53 0.77 -2.20 -16.22
CA ALA A 53 0.73 -3.35 -17.14
C ALA A 53 -0.15 -3.11 -18.38
N SER A 54 -1.17 -2.26 -18.25
CA SER A 54 -2.07 -1.89 -19.35
C SER A 54 -1.55 -0.69 -20.15
N SER A 55 -0.49 -0.03 -19.68
CA SER A 55 0.12 1.10 -20.37
C SER A 55 0.94 0.64 -21.58
N PRO A 56 1.09 1.48 -22.62
CA PRO A 56 2.00 1.18 -23.72
C PRO A 56 3.42 0.92 -23.22
N ALA A 57 4.12 -0.03 -23.84
CA ALA A 57 5.51 -0.30 -23.51
C ALA A 57 6.36 0.97 -23.70
N SER A 58 7.04 1.38 -22.63
CA SER A 58 8.05 2.43 -22.68
C SER A 58 9.36 1.88 -23.26
N MET A 59 10.24 2.79 -23.69
CA MET A 59 11.64 2.46 -23.90
C MET A 59 12.25 1.83 -22.63
N PRO A 60 13.27 0.94 -22.78
CA PRO A 60 14.04 0.43 -21.66
C PRO A 60 14.53 1.55 -20.75
N ALA A 61 14.39 1.36 -19.44
CA ALA A 61 14.92 2.27 -18.44
C ALA A 61 16.41 1.98 -18.21
N ASP A 62 17.24 2.27 -19.21
CA ASP A 62 18.69 2.11 -19.19
C ASP A 62 19.42 3.41 -18.78
N ASP A 63 20.75 3.36 -18.77
CA ASP A 63 21.58 4.51 -18.38
C ASP A 63 21.32 5.73 -19.27
N GLN A 64 21.13 5.53 -20.58
CA GLN A 64 20.85 6.62 -21.53
C GLN A 64 19.50 7.26 -21.27
N TYR A 65 18.48 6.45 -20.96
CA TYR A 65 17.17 6.93 -20.55
C TYR A 65 17.30 7.86 -19.33
N PHE A 66 18.01 7.44 -18.29
CA PHE A 66 18.17 8.25 -17.08
C PHE A 66 19.08 9.47 -17.29
N ASP A 67 20.11 9.39 -18.13
CA ASP A 67 20.95 10.53 -18.52
C ASP A 67 20.14 11.61 -19.24
N SER A 68 19.30 11.19 -20.19
CA SER A 68 18.41 12.11 -20.92
C SER A 68 17.42 12.81 -19.98
N LEU A 69 16.90 12.08 -18.98
CA LEU A 69 15.96 12.62 -18.00
C LEU A 69 16.64 13.68 -17.11
N ARG A 70 17.86 13.41 -16.64
CA ARG A 70 18.67 14.36 -15.86
C ARG A 70 19.03 15.60 -16.67
N ALA A 71 19.48 15.43 -17.91
CA ALA A 71 19.78 16.53 -18.82
C ALA A 71 18.55 17.42 -19.06
N ARG A 72 17.36 16.81 -19.22
CA ARG A 72 16.09 17.54 -19.38
C ARG A 72 15.76 18.40 -18.14
N ILE A 73 15.95 17.86 -16.94
CA ILE A 73 15.71 18.61 -15.69
C ILE A 73 16.71 19.77 -15.56
N ALA A 74 18.01 19.52 -15.78
CA ALA A 74 19.05 20.53 -15.72
C ALA A 74 18.84 21.66 -16.74
N GLY A 75 18.39 21.34 -17.96
CA GLY A 75 18.04 22.32 -18.99
C GLY A 75 16.76 23.11 -18.68
N SER A 76 15.84 22.56 -17.88
CA SER A 76 14.62 23.27 -17.45
C SER A 76 14.86 24.25 -16.30
N ALA A 77 15.88 24.02 -15.47
CA ALA A 77 16.26 24.89 -14.36
C ALA A 77 17.08 26.13 -14.78
N GLY A 78 17.48 26.21 -16.06
CA GLY A 78 18.20 27.34 -16.64
C GLY A 78 17.31 28.36 -17.39
N ARG A 79 15.99 28.32 -17.19
CA ARG A 79 15.03 29.31 -17.70
C ARG A 79 14.22 29.93 -16.57
#